data_AF-A0A4W5KYT2-F1
#
_entry.id   AF-A0A4W5KYT2-F1
#
_cell.length_a   1.000
_cell.length_b   1.000
_cell.length_c   1.000
_cell.angle_alpha   90.00
_cell.angle_beta   90.00
_cell.angle_gamma   90.00
#
_symmetry.space_group_name_H-M   'P 1'
#
loop_
_entity.id
_entity.type
_entity.pdbx_description
1 polymer ?
#
loop_
_entity_poly.entity_id
_entity_poly.type
_entity_poly.pdbx_seq_one_letter_code
_entity_poly.pdbx_strand_id
1 'polypeptide(L)'
;MERAFQTALALLRPEVVFILGDVLDEGKWSSPKNWEDDVCRFQKMFRHSSDTELVVLVGNHDIGFHYEMDWFKLQRFEKAFNTTSTRMVTKKGVNFLLVNSVALHGDGCPICQSVEKQLYTISRDLNCSLLQVGLPPTHTHTHTGRGQGPKLSSWNPSDSSITNRNKNFPKWILCSYPPGQFKLFQRLLQDSAGGEEVFGVEF
;
A
#
# COMPACT_ATOMS: atom_id res chain seq x y z
N MET A 1 23.54 3.59 -0.05
CA MET A 1 22.25 4.05 0.51
C MET A 1 22.39 4.72 1.88
N GLU A 2 23.11 4.13 2.85
CA GLU A 2 23.19 4.65 4.24
C GLU A 2 23.40 6.17 4.36
N ARG A 3 24.48 6.72 3.77
CA ARG A 3 24.76 8.17 3.87
C ARG A 3 23.59 9.03 3.40
N ALA A 4 23.03 8.72 2.24
CA ALA A 4 21.91 9.47 1.68
C ALA A 4 20.67 9.40 2.59
N PHE A 5 20.34 8.21 3.09
CA PHE A 5 19.21 8.03 4.00
C PHE A 5 19.40 8.79 5.32
N GLN A 6 20.57 8.67 5.96
CA GLN A 6 20.87 9.37 7.20
C GLN A 6 20.87 10.90 7.03
N THR A 7 21.39 11.40 5.90
CA THR A 7 21.31 12.83 5.57
C THR A 7 19.86 13.28 5.36
N ALA A 8 19.04 12.50 4.65
CA ALA A 8 17.63 12.81 4.46
C ALA A 8 16.86 12.86 5.78
N LEU A 9 17.10 11.91 6.70
CA LEU A 9 16.51 11.93 8.04
C LEU A 9 16.90 13.18 8.81
N ALA A 10 18.18 13.56 8.80
CA ALA A 10 18.66 14.73 9.54
C ALA A 10 18.07 16.04 9.01
N LEU A 11 17.96 16.19 7.69
CA LEU A 11 17.49 17.43 7.06
C LEU A 11 15.97 17.54 7.04
N LEU A 12 15.28 16.47 6.66
CA LEU A 12 13.84 16.50 6.42
C LEU A 12 13.02 16.14 7.67
N ARG A 13 13.62 15.42 8.63
CA ARG A 13 12.98 14.95 9.87
C ARG A 13 11.59 14.34 9.61
N PRO A 14 11.48 13.32 8.73
CA PRO A 14 10.19 12.77 8.35
C PRO A 14 9.55 11.96 9.49
N GLU A 15 8.22 11.98 9.56
CA GLU A 15 7.44 11.15 10.50
C GLU A 15 7.24 9.72 10.01
N VAL A 16 7.35 9.50 8.70
CA VAL A 16 7.22 8.19 8.06
C VAL A 16 8.09 8.15 6.81
N VAL A 17 8.73 7.00 6.56
CA VAL A 17 9.46 6.70 5.33
C VAL A 17 8.98 5.36 4.77
N PHE A 18 8.64 5.34 3.49
CA PHE A 18 8.25 4.12 2.78
C PHE A 18 9.41 3.62 1.92
N ILE A 19 9.82 2.36 2.13
CA ILE A 19 10.71 1.61 1.24
C ILE A 19 9.83 0.69 0.41
N LEU A 20 9.66 1.05 -0.86
CA LEU A 20 8.82 0.33 -1.81
C LEU A 20 9.67 -0.82 -2.39
N GLY A 21 9.91 -1.85 -1.59
CA GLY A 21 10.61 -3.11 -1.86
C GLY A 21 11.88 -3.12 -2.73
N ASP A 22 12.19 -4.31 -3.28
CA ASP A 22 13.54 -4.66 -3.76
C ASP A 22 14.59 -4.30 -2.70
N VAL A 23 14.29 -4.70 -1.46
CA VAL A 23 15.08 -4.37 -0.27
C VAL A 23 16.42 -5.11 -0.30
N LEU A 24 16.37 -6.35 -0.76
CA LEU A 24 17.47 -7.27 -0.91
C LEU A 24 17.74 -7.50 -2.40
N ASP A 25 19.00 -7.60 -2.78
CA ASP A 25 19.39 -7.82 -4.18
C ASP A 25 19.10 -9.27 -4.63
N GLU A 26 19.40 -10.23 -3.75
CA GLU A 26 19.25 -11.67 -4.02
C GLU A 26 18.43 -12.39 -2.94
N GLY A 27 17.49 -11.69 -2.30
CA GLY A 27 16.62 -12.26 -1.26
C GLY A 27 15.99 -13.58 -1.69
N LYS A 28 15.53 -13.66 -2.94
CA LYS A 28 14.90 -14.85 -3.55
C LYS A 28 15.81 -16.09 -3.65
N TRP A 29 17.14 -15.91 -3.71
CA TRP A 29 18.14 -17.00 -3.78
C TRP A 29 18.98 -17.13 -2.52
N SER A 30 18.77 -16.26 -1.53
CA SER A 30 19.71 -16.10 -0.43
C SER A 30 19.74 -17.31 0.49
N SER A 31 20.95 -17.82 0.75
CA SER A 31 21.21 -18.79 1.81
C SER A 31 20.82 -18.21 3.18
N PRO A 32 20.55 -19.03 4.20
CA PRO A 32 20.18 -18.52 5.53
C PRO A 32 21.18 -17.50 6.10
N LYS A 33 22.49 -17.77 5.94
CA LYS A 33 23.54 -16.86 6.40
C LYS A 33 23.56 -15.54 5.63
N ASN A 34 23.53 -15.61 4.29
CA ASN A 34 23.54 -14.39 3.47
C ASN A 34 22.29 -13.54 3.73
N TRP A 35 21.14 -14.19 3.99
CA TRP A 35 19.91 -13.51 4.36
C TRP A 35 20.05 -12.73 5.66
N GLU A 36 20.61 -13.37 6.70
CA GLU A 36 20.86 -12.71 8.00
C GLU A 36 21.84 -11.53 7.85
N ASP A 37 22.92 -11.71 7.09
CA ASP A 37 23.91 -10.66 6.83
C ASP A 37 23.27 -9.46 6.09
N ASP A 38 22.43 -9.74 5.09
CA ASP A 38 21.74 -8.71 4.32
C ASP A 38 20.66 -7.98 5.13
N VAL A 39 19.89 -8.68 5.96
CA VAL A 39 18.91 -8.07 6.89
C VAL A 39 19.64 -7.19 7.91
N CYS A 40 20.74 -7.67 8.49
CA CYS A 40 21.57 -6.88 9.42
C CYS A 40 22.11 -5.62 8.74
N ARG A 41 22.59 -5.75 7.50
CA ARG A 41 23.06 -4.61 6.69
C ARG A 41 21.93 -3.61 6.43
N PHE A 42 20.73 -4.06 6.08
CA PHE A 42 19.57 -3.20 5.92
C PHE A 42 19.26 -2.42 7.20
N GLN A 43 19.15 -3.11 8.34
CA GLN A 43 18.86 -2.50 9.63
C GLN A 43 19.89 -1.42 10.02
N LYS A 44 21.17 -1.67 9.72
CA LYS A 44 22.23 -0.68 9.92
C LYS A 44 22.09 0.54 9.01
N MET A 45 21.89 0.33 7.71
CA MET A 45 21.79 1.42 6.74
C MET A 45 20.58 2.33 6.99
N PHE A 46 19.44 1.72 7.35
CA PHE A 46 18.16 2.40 7.54
C PHE A 46 17.80 2.64 9.01
N ARG A 47 18.80 2.70 9.89
CA ARG A 47 18.61 3.07 11.31
C ARG A 47 17.94 4.43 11.44
N HIS A 48 16.99 4.57 12.36
CA HIS A 48 16.19 5.77 12.58
C HIS A 48 15.79 5.86 14.06
N SER A 49 15.34 7.03 14.53
CA SER A 49 14.77 7.18 15.88
C SER A 49 13.33 6.65 15.90
N SER A 50 12.80 6.41 17.10
CA SER A 50 11.41 5.96 17.30
C SER A 50 10.36 6.96 16.80
N ASP A 51 10.75 8.21 16.53
CA ASP A 51 9.85 9.26 16.04
C ASP A 51 9.57 9.14 14.53
N THR A 52 10.41 8.40 13.80
CA THR A 52 10.23 8.11 12.38
C THR A 52 9.75 6.68 12.21
N GLU A 53 8.64 6.49 11.51
CA GLU A 53 8.14 5.15 11.18
C GLU A 53 8.74 4.68 9.84
N LEU A 54 9.40 3.52 9.83
CA LEU A 54 9.90 2.91 8.58
C LEU A 54 8.95 1.81 8.12
N VAL A 55 8.35 2.00 6.94
CA VAL A 55 7.40 1.08 6.34
C VAL A 55 8.05 0.41 5.13
N VAL A 56 8.11 -0.92 5.13
CA VAL A 56 8.77 -1.69 4.06
C VAL A 56 7.75 -2.56 3.33
N LEU A 57 7.83 -2.57 1.99
CA LEU A 57 7.08 -3.44 1.10
C LEU A 57 8.03 -4.45 0.47
N VAL A 58 7.46 -5.54 -0.04
CA VAL A 58 8.23 -6.64 -0.65
C VAL A 58 8.30 -6.49 -2.17
N GLY A 59 9.46 -6.81 -2.76
CA GLY A 59 9.71 -6.81 -4.20
C GLY A 59 10.08 -8.15 -4.80
N ASN A 60 10.26 -8.16 -6.11
CA ASN A 60 10.59 -9.38 -6.83
C ASN A 60 12.03 -9.84 -6.56
N HIS A 61 12.97 -8.94 -6.23
CA HIS A 61 14.30 -9.36 -5.79
C HIS A 61 14.28 -10.03 -4.41
N ASP A 62 13.31 -9.67 -3.58
CA ASP A 62 13.15 -10.19 -2.22
C ASP A 62 12.58 -11.61 -2.19
N ILE A 63 11.55 -11.87 -3.01
CA ILE A 63 10.76 -13.12 -2.97
C ILE A 63 10.62 -13.85 -4.31
N GLY A 64 11.15 -13.30 -5.41
CA GLY A 64 11.01 -13.85 -6.76
C GLY A 64 9.91 -13.17 -7.57
N PHE A 65 9.86 -13.45 -8.87
CA PHE A 65 8.68 -13.14 -9.68
C PHE A 65 7.50 -14.04 -9.28
N HIS A 66 6.30 -13.76 -9.81
CA HIS A 66 5.08 -14.50 -9.43
C HIS A 66 5.22 -16.04 -9.58
N TYR A 67 5.97 -16.52 -10.58
CA TYR A 67 6.22 -17.95 -10.81
C TYR A 67 7.32 -18.57 -9.91
N GLU A 68 8.15 -17.74 -9.27
CA GLU A 68 9.22 -18.15 -8.35
C GLU A 68 8.86 -17.95 -6.87
N MET A 69 7.85 -17.11 -6.62
CA MET A 69 7.37 -16.74 -5.30
C MET A 69 6.74 -17.95 -4.61
N ASP A 70 7.12 -18.16 -3.35
CA ASP A 70 6.53 -19.18 -2.49
C ASP A 70 6.30 -18.66 -1.07
N TRP A 71 5.56 -19.43 -0.27
CA TRP A 71 5.20 -19.06 1.09
C TRP A 71 6.42 -18.94 2.01
N PHE A 72 7.47 -19.73 1.80
CA PHE A 72 8.67 -19.65 2.62
C PHE A 72 9.39 -18.31 2.41
N LYS A 73 9.63 -17.93 1.14
CA LYS A 73 10.27 -16.66 0.80
C LYS A 73 9.46 -15.47 1.33
N LEU A 74 8.15 -15.50 1.11
CA LEU A 74 7.24 -14.44 1.57
C LEU A 74 7.21 -14.33 3.09
N GLN A 75 6.97 -15.43 3.81
CA GLN A 75 6.90 -15.41 5.27
C GLN A 75 8.24 -15.05 5.92
N ARG A 76 9.35 -15.48 5.33
CA ARG A 76 10.70 -15.09 5.80
C ARG A 76 10.89 -13.57 5.69
N PHE A 77 10.47 -12.97 4.57
CA PHE A 77 10.50 -11.52 4.38
C PHE A 77 9.56 -10.79 5.35
N GLU A 78 8.29 -11.20 5.42
CA GLU A 78 7.28 -10.60 6.30
C GLU A 78 7.72 -10.62 7.77
N LYS A 79 8.34 -11.72 8.22
CA LYS A 79 8.92 -11.84 9.56
C LYS A 79 10.11 -10.91 9.78
N ALA A 80 11.03 -10.81 8.82
CA ALA A 80 12.24 -10.00 8.97
C ALA A 80 11.94 -8.49 9.02
N PHE A 81 10.91 -8.04 8.29
CA PHE A 81 10.57 -6.62 8.15
C PHE A 81 9.25 -6.23 8.85
N ASN A 82 8.64 -7.15 9.61
CA ASN A 82 7.37 -6.95 10.32
C ASN A 82 6.29 -6.31 9.41
N THR A 83 6.05 -6.96 8.28
CA THR A 83 5.13 -6.48 7.24
C THR A 83 4.22 -7.60 6.77
N THR A 84 3.23 -7.27 5.94
CA THR A 84 2.31 -8.22 5.32
C THR A 84 2.12 -7.88 3.85
N SER A 85 1.68 -8.88 3.08
CA SER A 85 1.42 -8.73 1.65
C SER A 85 0.37 -7.68 1.32
N THR A 86 -0.60 -7.46 2.20
CA THR A 86 -1.55 -6.35 2.10
C THR A 86 -1.78 -5.75 3.47
N ARG A 87 -1.67 -4.43 3.60
CA ARG A 87 -2.07 -3.71 4.83
C ARG A 87 -2.35 -2.25 4.57
N MET A 88 -3.09 -1.64 5.48
CA MET A 88 -3.33 -0.21 5.51
C MET A 88 -2.51 0.42 6.63
N VAL A 89 -1.83 1.53 6.31
CA VAL A 89 -1.13 2.37 7.28
C VAL A 89 -1.84 3.72 7.29
N THR A 90 -2.24 4.21 8.46
CA THR A 90 -2.89 5.52 8.60
C THR A 90 -1.95 6.47 9.33
N LYS A 91 -1.58 7.57 8.67
CA LYS A 91 -0.76 8.63 9.26
C LYS A 91 -1.48 9.97 9.11
N LYS A 92 -1.76 10.65 10.22
CA LYS A 92 -2.42 11.97 10.24
C LYS A 92 -3.71 12.04 9.40
N GLY A 93 -4.52 10.98 9.44
CA GLY A 93 -5.79 10.89 8.70
C GLY A 93 -5.65 10.54 7.22
N VAL A 94 -4.43 10.35 6.70
CA VAL A 94 -4.18 9.82 5.36
C VAL A 94 -4.00 8.31 5.46
N ASN A 95 -4.75 7.58 4.63
CA ASN A 95 -4.64 6.13 4.52
C ASN A 95 -3.72 5.77 3.35
N PHE A 96 -2.76 4.90 3.62
CA PHE A 96 -1.85 4.32 2.64
C PHE A 96 -2.17 2.84 2.54
N LEU A 97 -2.64 2.40 1.36
CA LEU A 97 -2.76 0.98 1.07
C LEU A 97 -1.44 0.47 0.51
N LEU A 98 -0.90 -0.55 1.17
CA LEU A 98 0.35 -1.20 0.80
C LEU A 98 0.03 -2.60 0.27
N VAL A 99 0.56 -2.92 -0.91
CA VAL A 99 0.24 -4.15 -1.61
C VAL A 99 1.51 -4.77 -2.19
N ASN A 100 1.70 -6.07 -1.96
CA ASN A 100 2.69 -6.89 -2.62
C ASN A 100 2.35 -6.98 -4.11
N SER A 101 3.04 -6.17 -4.91
CA SER A 101 2.79 -6.09 -6.35
C SER A 101 3.13 -7.38 -7.12
N VAL A 102 4.02 -8.23 -6.60
CA VAL A 102 4.34 -9.53 -7.19
C VAL A 102 3.12 -10.46 -7.21
N ALA A 103 2.24 -10.29 -6.22
CA ALA A 103 1.01 -11.06 -6.09
C ALA A 103 -0.16 -10.49 -6.92
N LEU A 104 0.05 -9.46 -7.73
CA LEU A 104 -0.97 -8.85 -8.60
C LEU A 104 -0.86 -9.28 -10.06
N HIS A 105 -0.20 -10.40 -10.34
CA HIS A 105 -0.03 -10.87 -11.71
C HIS A 105 -1.34 -11.36 -12.36
N GLY A 106 -2.30 -11.85 -11.56
CA GLY A 106 -3.64 -12.25 -12.04
C GLY A 106 -3.71 -13.64 -12.68
N ASP A 107 -2.71 -14.51 -12.48
CA ASP A 107 -2.70 -15.91 -12.95
C ASP A 107 -3.36 -16.89 -11.98
N GLY A 108 -3.93 -16.39 -10.87
CA GLY A 108 -4.56 -17.23 -9.85
C GLY A 108 -3.57 -18.04 -9.02
N CYS A 109 -2.29 -17.64 -8.92
CA CYS A 109 -1.35 -18.26 -7.99
C CYS A 109 -1.90 -18.23 -6.53
N PRO A 110 -1.59 -19.21 -5.65
CA PRO A 110 -2.18 -19.25 -4.31
C PRO A 110 -1.94 -17.99 -3.45
N ILE A 111 -0.76 -17.38 -3.58
CA ILE A 111 -0.44 -16.11 -2.91
C ILE A 111 -1.21 -14.95 -3.54
N CYS A 112 -1.34 -14.93 -4.87
CA CYS A 112 -2.08 -13.94 -5.65
C CYS A 112 -3.55 -13.90 -5.20
N GLN A 113 -4.20 -15.07 -5.17
CA GLN A 113 -5.59 -15.21 -4.70
C GLN A 113 -5.75 -14.75 -3.24
N SER A 114 -4.77 -15.02 -2.38
CA SER A 114 -4.77 -14.56 -0.99
C SER A 114 -4.74 -13.03 -0.90
N VAL A 115 -3.87 -12.38 -1.69
CA VAL A 115 -3.77 -10.92 -1.77
C VAL A 115 -5.03 -10.30 -2.37
N GLU A 116 -5.55 -10.85 -3.46
CA GLU A 116 -6.81 -10.40 -4.06
C GLU A 116 -7.97 -10.47 -3.05
N LYS A 117 -8.10 -11.58 -2.31
CA LYS A 117 -9.12 -11.72 -1.27
C LYS A 117 -8.99 -10.68 -0.16
N GLN A 118 -7.75 -10.36 0.24
CA GLN A 118 -7.49 -9.29 1.22
C GLN A 118 -7.89 -7.93 0.65
N LEU A 119 -7.57 -7.64 -0.60
CA LEU A 119 -7.97 -6.39 -1.27
C LEU A 119 -9.49 -6.26 -1.38
N TYR A 120 -10.21 -7.33 -1.70
CA TYR A 120 -11.67 -7.33 -1.69
C TYR A 120 -12.24 -7.06 -0.29
N THR A 121 -11.63 -7.65 0.74
CA THR A 121 -12.04 -7.43 2.14
C THR A 121 -11.84 -5.97 2.53
N ILE A 122 -10.65 -5.41 2.28
CA ILE A 122 -10.32 -4.01 2.54
C ILE A 122 -11.26 -3.09 1.76
N SER A 123 -11.52 -3.38 0.48
CA SER A 123 -12.43 -2.59 -0.33
C SER A 123 -13.85 -2.57 0.23
N ARG A 124 -14.33 -3.69 0.75
CA ARG A 124 -15.64 -3.76 1.39
C ARG A 124 -15.66 -2.96 2.68
N ASP A 125 -14.66 -3.12 3.53
CA ASP A 125 -14.59 -2.47 4.84
C ASP A 125 -14.52 -0.95 4.68
N LEU A 126 -13.74 -0.46 3.71
CA LEU A 126 -13.69 0.96 3.34
C LEU A 126 -15.02 1.48 2.80
N ASN A 127 -15.73 0.70 1.99
CA ASN A 127 -17.05 1.08 1.50
C ASN A 127 -18.08 1.18 2.64
N CYS A 128 -17.98 0.30 3.65
CA CYS A 128 -18.83 0.35 4.84
C CYS A 128 -18.57 1.58 5.71
N SER A 129 -17.31 2.03 5.82
CA SER A 129 -16.97 3.26 6.55
C SER A 129 -17.61 4.51 5.94
N LEU A 130 -17.83 4.55 4.61
CA LEU A 130 -18.52 5.65 3.93
C LEU A 130 -20.01 5.73 4.31
N LEU A 131 -20.64 4.58 4.59
CA LEU A 131 -22.06 4.52 4.99
C LEU A 131 -22.28 5.00 6.43
N GLN A 132 -21.27 4.91 7.30
CA GLN A 132 -21.37 5.37 8.69
C GLN A 132 -21.18 6.88 8.84
N VAL A 133 -20.38 7.51 7.98
CA VAL A 133 -20.21 8.99 7.96
C VAL A 133 -21.48 9.70 7.44
N GLY A 134 -22.40 8.98 6.81
CA GLY A 134 -23.67 9.50 6.30
C GLY A 134 -24.89 9.34 7.22
N LEU A 135 -24.75 8.75 8.41
CA LEU A 135 -25.87 8.57 9.34
C LEU A 135 -25.79 9.61 10.47
N PRO A 136 -26.74 10.55 10.59
CA PRO A 136 -26.83 11.36 11.80
C PRO A 136 -27.16 10.46 12.99
N PRO A 137 -26.76 10.83 14.24
CA PRO A 137 -27.13 10.08 15.42
C PRO A 137 -28.66 10.02 15.49
N THR A 138 -29.21 8.81 15.62
CA THR A 138 -30.63 8.61 15.85
C THR A 138 -31.01 9.17 17.21
N HIS A 139 -31.28 10.46 17.28
CA HIS A 139 -32.13 11.05 18.30
C HIS A 139 -33.57 10.94 17.83
N THR A 140 -34.33 10.11 18.53
CA THR A 140 -35.78 10.01 18.41
C THR A 140 -36.41 11.37 18.74
N HIS A 141 -36.74 12.16 17.71
CA HIS A 141 -37.75 13.20 17.82
C HIS A 141 -38.55 13.27 16.53
N THR A 142 -39.84 12.95 16.66
CA THR A 142 -40.90 13.26 15.71
C THR A 142 -40.92 14.77 15.43
N HIS A 143 -40.77 15.20 14.18
CA HIS A 143 -41.54 16.30 13.59
C HIS A 143 -41.27 16.45 12.08
N THR A 144 -42.35 16.78 11.38
CA THR A 144 -42.53 16.97 9.95
C THR A 144 -41.78 18.18 9.38
N GLY A 145 -41.02 18.01 8.28
CA GLY A 145 -40.49 19.13 7.50
C GLY A 145 -39.61 18.68 6.31
N ARG A 146 -39.92 19.18 5.10
CA ARG A 146 -39.08 19.02 3.90
C ARG A 146 -37.79 19.83 4.08
N GLY A 147 -36.63 19.19 4.05
CA GLY A 147 -35.33 19.83 3.95
C GLY A 147 -34.43 19.09 2.95
N GLN A 148 -33.87 19.82 2.00
CA GLN A 148 -32.89 19.29 1.04
C GLN A 148 -31.61 18.89 1.80
N GLY A 149 -31.14 17.66 1.59
CA GLY A 149 -29.86 17.19 2.14
C GLY A 149 -28.67 18.02 1.63
N PRO A 150 -27.53 18.00 2.34
CA PRO A 150 -26.36 18.81 1.98
C PRO A 150 -25.85 18.41 0.59
N LYS A 151 -25.68 19.43 -0.28
CA LYS A 151 -24.99 19.26 -1.56
C LYS A 151 -23.53 18.89 -1.29
N LEU A 152 -23.14 17.70 -1.75
CA LEU A 152 -21.75 17.27 -1.84
C LEU A 152 -21.00 18.29 -2.72
N SER A 153 -19.98 18.95 -2.17
CA SER A 153 -19.12 19.86 -2.93
C SER A 153 -18.45 19.11 -4.07
N SER A 154 -18.40 19.74 -5.24
CA SER A 154 -17.79 19.21 -6.47
C SER A 154 -16.30 18.93 -6.26
N TRP A 155 -15.89 17.68 -6.49
CA TRP A 155 -14.50 17.22 -6.37
C TRP A 155 -13.72 17.37 -7.69
N ASN A 156 -12.40 17.61 -7.60
CA ASN A 156 -11.50 17.83 -8.74
C ASN A 156 -10.49 16.66 -8.87
N PRO A 157 -10.33 16.04 -10.06
CA PRO A 157 -9.47 14.86 -10.30
C PRO A 157 -7.99 14.97 -9.94
N SER A 158 -7.49 16.16 -9.61
CA SER A 158 -6.11 16.44 -9.23
C SER A 158 -5.72 15.96 -7.82
N ASP A 159 -6.67 15.57 -6.96
CA ASP A 159 -6.40 15.34 -5.53
C ASP A 159 -5.94 13.91 -5.18
N SER A 160 -5.93 12.99 -6.15
CA SER A 160 -5.49 11.59 -5.96
C SER A 160 -4.26 11.27 -6.80
N SER A 161 -3.17 10.86 -6.15
CA SER A 161 -1.92 10.47 -6.83
C SER A 161 -1.75 8.96 -6.87
N ILE A 162 -1.51 8.42 -8.06
CA ILE A 162 -1.16 7.02 -8.31
C ILE A 162 0.07 7.00 -9.18
N THR A 163 1.14 6.40 -8.68
CA THR A 163 2.33 6.14 -9.48
C THR A 163 2.26 4.71 -9.99
N ASN A 164 2.11 4.51 -11.30
CA ASN A 164 2.27 3.21 -11.95
C ASN A 164 3.26 3.40 -13.12
N ARG A 165 4.33 2.61 -13.17
CA ARG A 165 5.24 2.58 -14.33
C ARG A 165 5.32 1.17 -14.89
N ASN A 166 4.76 1.02 -16.10
CA ASN A 166 4.97 -0.04 -17.09
C ASN A 166 4.55 -1.47 -16.70
N LYS A 167 3.63 -2.07 -17.48
CA LYS A 167 3.12 -3.45 -17.34
C LYS A 167 4.21 -4.53 -17.42
N ASN A 168 5.36 -4.22 -18.01
CA ASN A 168 6.47 -5.17 -18.15
C ASN A 168 7.36 -5.27 -16.90
N PHE A 169 7.23 -4.36 -15.92
CA PHE A 169 7.99 -4.37 -14.68
C PHE A 169 7.15 -3.76 -13.54
N PRO A 170 6.43 -4.54 -12.72
CA PRO A 170 5.60 -3.97 -11.66
C PRO A 170 6.52 -3.39 -10.59
N LYS A 171 6.73 -2.09 -10.63
CA LYS A 171 7.44 -1.35 -9.58
C LYS A 171 6.44 -0.42 -8.92
N TRP A 172 5.71 -1.02 -7.98
CA TRP A 172 4.98 -0.37 -6.87
C TRP A 172 3.69 0.35 -7.24
N ILE A 173 2.64 0.10 -6.44
CA ILE A 173 1.45 0.93 -6.38
C ILE A 173 1.37 1.46 -4.96
N LEU A 174 1.64 2.76 -4.78
CA LEU A 174 1.30 3.49 -3.56
C LEU A 174 0.13 4.40 -3.91
N CYS A 175 -1.00 4.16 -3.26
CA CYS A 175 -2.17 5.02 -3.36
C CYS A 175 -2.38 5.72 -2.02
N SER A 176 -2.35 7.05 -2.03
CA SER A 176 -2.84 7.88 -0.92
C SER A 176 -4.18 8.48 -1.32
N TYR A 177 -5.19 8.36 -0.46
CA TYR A 177 -6.48 9.01 -0.67
C TYR A 177 -6.93 9.74 0.60
N PRO A 178 -7.49 10.96 0.46
CA PRO A 178 -8.17 11.62 1.57
C PRO A 178 -9.40 10.80 2.03
N PRO A 179 -9.83 10.93 3.30
CA PRO A 179 -11.12 10.39 3.73
C PRO A 179 -12.26 10.86 2.81
N GLY A 180 -13.03 9.92 2.25
CA GLY A 180 -14.21 10.22 1.42
C GLY A 180 -14.04 10.15 -0.10
N GLN A 181 -12.84 9.92 -0.65
CA GLN A 181 -12.59 9.93 -2.12
C GLN A 181 -12.38 8.54 -2.75
N PHE A 182 -13.04 7.51 -2.20
CA PHE A 182 -12.73 6.10 -2.48
C PHE A 182 -13.34 5.51 -3.77
N LYS A 183 -14.31 6.20 -4.42
CA LYS A 183 -14.95 5.68 -5.64
C LYS A 183 -13.98 5.48 -6.82
N LEU A 184 -12.85 6.17 -6.82
CA LEU A 184 -11.81 6.02 -7.86
C LEU A 184 -11.01 4.72 -7.66
N PHE A 185 -10.70 4.34 -6.42
CA PHE A 185 -9.91 3.13 -6.10
C PHE A 185 -10.55 1.83 -6.60
N GLN A 186 -11.89 1.70 -6.51
CA GLN A 186 -12.60 0.53 -7.04
C GLN A 186 -12.46 0.37 -8.55
N ARG A 187 -12.47 1.47 -9.31
CA ARG A 187 -12.33 1.47 -10.76
C ARG A 187 -10.91 1.09 -11.19
N LEU A 188 -9.92 1.58 -10.45
CA LEU A 188 -8.50 1.34 -10.70
C LEU A 188 -8.08 -0.12 -10.42
N LEU A 189 -8.61 -0.74 -9.37
CA LEU A 189 -8.39 -2.16 -9.13
C LEU A 189 -9.01 -3.01 -10.25
N GLN A 190 -10.20 -2.65 -10.74
CA GLN A 190 -10.85 -3.34 -11.85
C GLN A 190 -10.08 -3.18 -13.17
N ASP A 191 -9.59 -1.97 -13.48
CA ASP A 191 -8.83 -1.69 -14.70
C ASP A 191 -7.42 -2.33 -14.67
N SER A 192 -6.79 -2.41 -13.50
CA SER A 192 -5.50 -3.11 -13.31
C SER A 192 -5.60 -4.63 -13.46
N ALA A 193 -6.74 -5.23 -13.08
CA ALA A 193 -7.03 -6.65 -13.28
C ALA A 193 -7.45 -6.95 -14.75
N GLY A 194 -7.95 -5.94 -15.47
CA GLY A 194 -8.35 -6.03 -16.88
C GLY A 194 -7.23 -5.73 -17.90
N GLY A 195 -6.03 -5.35 -17.44
CA GLY A 195 -4.92 -5.07 -18.33
C GLY A 195 -5.06 -3.77 -19.14
N GLU A 196 -5.85 -2.79 -18.70
CA GLU A 196 -5.88 -1.45 -19.29
C GLU A 196 -4.92 -0.50 -18.56
N GLU A 197 -4.26 0.40 -19.30
CA GLU A 197 -3.38 1.42 -18.71
C GLU A 197 -4.22 2.48 -18.00
N VAL A 198 -3.98 2.65 -16.69
CA VAL A 198 -4.48 3.83 -15.98
C VAL A 198 -3.43 4.92 -16.08
N PHE A 199 -3.78 6.00 -16.81
CA PHE A 199 -2.98 7.23 -16.87
C PHE A 199 -2.91 7.89 -15.48
N GLY A 200 -1.69 8.01 -14.95
CA GLY A 200 -1.39 8.82 -13.78
C GLY A 200 -1.08 10.26 -14.18
N VAL A 201 -1.53 11.21 -13.36
CA VAL A 201 -1.24 12.64 -13.50
C VAL A 201 0.28 12.86 -13.42
N GLU A 202 0.86 13.41 -14.49
CA GLU A 202 2.23 13.95 -14.48
C GLU A 202 2.28 15.27 -13.71
N PHE A 203 3.40 15.52 -13.01
CA PHE A 203 3.68 16.80 -12.33
C PHE A 203 3.75 17.96 -13.33
#